data_AF-A0A838U0N7-F1
#
_entry.id   AF-A0A838U0N7-F1
#
_cell.length_a   1.000
_cell.length_b   1.000
_cell.length_c   1.000
_cell.angle_alpha   90.00
_cell.angle_beta   90.00
_cell.angle_gamma   90.00
#
_symmetry.space_group_name_H-M   'P 1'
#
loop_
_entity.id
_entity.type
_entity.pdbx_description
1 polymer ?
#
loop_
_entity_poly.entity_id
_entity_poly.type
_entity_poly.pdbx_seq_one_letter_code
_entity_poly.pdbx_strand_id
1 'polypeptide(L)'
;MGLEESIASNSVNLLIGATVVLAVLVGISLQEKYLNEKLKKFLFLAIVVVIAVPTLYMIISTVYLNTISVSKGPVHWHADVEVWACGQEVALQDPTGFLSNKIGTATLHEHNDKRIHLEGVVVHPEDASLGRFFQVIGGELINDSLIVPTNNGPIPYTNGSMCNNGSEGQVQVFVYQTGEDQYFSQKKLENPNQYLISPYSAVPQGDCVIVEFDQPKDRTDKLCRSYKVAMEIDKLKGERP
;
A
#
# COMPACT_ATOMS: atom_id res chain seq x y z
N MET A 1 0.85 1.54 -14.15
CA MET A 1 2.08 1.55 -13.33
C MET A 1 2.32 3.00 -12.94
N GLY A 2 2.40 3.28 -11.65
CA GLY A 2 2.56 4.64 -11.14
C GLY A 2 3.92 5.25 -11.48
N LEU A 3 4.07 6.56 -11.31
CA LEU A 3 5.34 7.25 -11.51
C LEU A 3 6.43 6.73 -10.56
N GLU A 4 6.08 6.53 -9.29
CA GLU A 4 6.98 5.94 -8.28
C GLU A 4 7.44 4.54 -8.68
N GLU A 5 6.52 3.65 -9.04
CA GLU A 5 6.83 2.28 -9.51
C GLU A 5 7.77 2.30 -10.72
N SER A 6 7.54 3.24 -11.65
CA SER A 6 8.38 3.41 -12.84
C SER A 6 9.79 3.86 -12.48
N ILE A 7 9.94 4.83 -11.57
CA ILE A 7 11.23 5.30 -11.07
C ILE A 7 11.95 4.21 -10.28
N ALA A 8 11.23 3.46 -9.45
CA ALA A 8 11.80 2.35 -8.68
C ALA A 8 12.32 1.24 -9.62
N SER A 9 11.52 0.83 -10.61
CA SER A 9 11.91 -0.16 -11.61
C SER A 9 13.13 0.29 -12.43
N ASN A 10 13.13 1.55 -12.89
CA ASN A 10 14.28 2.11 -13.61
C ASN A 10 15.53 2.19 -12.73
N SER A 11 15.40 2.54 -11.45
CA SER A 11 16.50 2.58 -10.50
C SER A 11 17.11 1.19 -10.32
N VAL A 12 16.28 0.16 -10.17
CA VAL A 12 16.74 -1.24 -10.05
C VAL A 12 17.47 -1.69 -11.32
N ASN A 13 16.89 -1.47 -12.50
CA ASN A 13 17.51 -1.83 -13.77
C ASN A 13 18.86 -1.11 -13.99
N LEU A 14 18.90 0.18 -13.65
CA LEU A 14 20.12 0.98 -13.73
C LEU A 14 21.20 0.49 -12.77
N LEU A 15 20.84 0.13 -11.54
CA LEU A 15 21.77 -0.42 -10.54
C LEU A 15 22.33 -1.79 -10.96
N ILE A 16 21.48 -2.68 -11.48
CA ILE A 16 21.92 -3.99 -11.99
C ILE A 16 22.90 -3.81 -13.14
N GLY A 17 22.56 -2.98 -14.13
CA GLY A 17 23.43 -2.68 -15.26
C GLY A 17 24.77 -2.07 -14.83
N ALA A 18 24.72 -1.08 -13.94
CA ALA A 18 25.92 -0.45 -13.39
C ALA A 18 26.80 -1.44 -12.63
N THR A 19 26.20 -2.36 -11.85
CA THR A 19 26.93 -3.38 -11.09
C THR A 19 27.67 -4.34 -12.03
N VAL A 20 27.02 -4.80 -13.11
CA VAL A 20 27.66 -5.66 -14.11
C VAL A 20 28.83 -4.96 -14.79
N VAL A 21 28.63 -3.72 -15.24
CA VAL A 21 29.70 -2.92 -15.88
C VAL A 21 30.85 -2.67 -14.91
N LEU A 22 30.53 -2.31 -13.66
CA LEU A 22 31.52 -2.07 -12.62
C LEU A 22 32.35 -3.33 -12.33
N ALA A 23 31.73 -4.50 -12.23
CA ALA A 23 32.43 -5.77 -12.03
C ALA A 23 33.41 -6.07 -13.17
N VAL A 24 33.03 -5.80 -14.42
CA VAL A 24 33.91 -5.94 -15.59
C VAL A 24 35.08 -4.96 -15.52
N LEU A 25 34.81 -3.68 -15.23
CA LEU A 25 35.86 -2.64 -15.14
C LEU A 25 36.86 -2.94 -14.03
N VAL A 26 36.38 -3.37 -12.86
CA VAL A 26 37.22 -3.80 -11.73
C VAL A 26 38.01 -5.04 -12.11
N GLY A 27 37.39 -6.04 -12.75
CA GLY A 27 38.06 -7.24 -13.21
C GLY A 27 39.22 -6.95 -14.19
N ILE A 28 39.02 -6.02 -15.13
CA ILE A 28 40.09 -5.55 -16.03
C ILE A 28 41.17 -4.82 -15.21
N SER A 29 40.78 -3.96 -14.28
CA SER A 29 41.71 -3.19 -13.45
C SER A 29 42.61 -4.09 -12.58
N LEU A 30 42.14 -5.26 -12.16
CA LEU A 30 42.92 -6.23 -11.39
C LEU A 30 44.06 -6.89 -12.19
N GLN A 31 44.02 -6.84 -13.53
CA GLN A 31 45.09 -7.35 -14.40
C GLN A 31 46.25 -6.34 -14.56
N GLU A 32 46.48 -5.54 -13.52
CA GLU A 32 47.27 -4.29 -13.51
C GLU A 32 48.66 -4.41 -14.15
N LYS A 33 49.29 -5.59 -14.04
CA LYS A 33 50.64 -5.88 -14.56
C LYS A 33 50.80 -5.58 -16.06
N TYR A 34 49.71 -5.56 -16.82
CA TYR A 34 49.72 -5.38 -18.28
C TYR A 34 49.10 -4.05 -18.74
N LEU A 35 48.64 -3.20 -17.83
CA LEU A 35 47.94 -1.96 -18.17
C LEU A 35 48.90 -0.78 -18.26
N ASN A 36 48.83 -0.01 -19.33
CA ASN A 36 49.55 1.26 -19.44
C ASN A 36 48.85 2.38 -18.64
N GLU A 37 49.58 3.45 -18.34
CA GLU A 37 49.08 4.58 -17.53
C GLU A 37 47.84 5.27 -18.11
N LYS A 38 47.71 5.33 -19.45
CA LYS A 38 46.53 5.92 -20.08
C LYS A 38 45.28 5.08 -19.82
N LEU A 39 45.42 3.76 -19.91
CA LEU A 39 44.33 2.82 -19.67
C LEU A 39 43.91 2.81 -18.20
N LYS A 40 44.85 2.91 -17.26
CA LYS A 40 44.54 3.06 -15.82
C LYS A 40 43.67 4.29 -15.56
N LYS A 41 44.03 5.44 -16.12
CA LYS A 41 43.23 6.68 -16.01
C LYS A 41 41.85 6.55 -16.64
N PHE A 42 41.76 5.89 -17.80
CA PHE A 42 40.48 5.61 -18.45
C PHE A 42 39.59 4.71 -17.59
N LEU A 43 40.12 3.59 -17.07
CA LEU A 43 39.38 2.68 -16.21
C LEU A 43 38.89 3.37 -14.94
N PHE A 44 39.74 4.17 -14.29
CA PHE A 44 39.35 4.98 -13.15
C PHE A 44 38.18 5.92 -13.49
N LEU A 45 38.29 6.68 -14.59
CA LEU A 45 37.23 7.58 -15.01
C LEU A 45 35.92 6.82 -15.34
N ALA A 46 36.03 5.69 -16.03
CA ALA A 46 34.88 4.85 -16.36
C ALA A 46 34.18 4.32 -15.10
N ILE A 47 34.94 3.85 -14.11
CA ILE A 47 34.41 3.41 -12.81
C ILE A 47 33.69 4.56 -12.11
N VAL A 48 34.31 5.75 -12.06
CA VAL A 48 33.70 6.95 -11.47
C VAL A 48 32.38 7.29 -12.15
N VAL A 49 32.33 7.26 -13.49
CA VAL A 49 31.10 7.54 -14.25
C VAL A 49 30.01 6.50 -13.97
N VAL A 50 30.37 5.22 -13.96
CA VAL A 50 29.43 4.11 -13.70
C VAL A 50 28.81 4.19 -12.30
N ILE A 51 29.55 4.73 -11.32
CA ILE A 51 29.03 4.97 -9.96
C ILE A 51 28.22 6.28 -9.90
N ALA A 52 28.74 7.35 -10.51
CA ALA A 52 28.14 8.68 -10.43
C ALA A 52 26.78 8.76 -11.13
N VAL A 53 26.59 8.11 -12.28
CA VAL A 53 25.35 8.19 -13.05
C VAL A 53 24.15 7.61 -12.30
N PRO A 54 24.17 6.37 -11.78
CA PRO A 54 23.07 5.85 -10.96
C PRO A 54 22.84 6.67 -9.69
N THR A 55 23.91 7.12 -9.05
CA THR A 55 23.82 7.96 -7.84
C THR A 55 23.07 9.25 -8.13
N LEU A 56 23.45 9.96 -9.19
CA LEU A 56 22.79 11.20 -9.59
C LEU A 56 21.34 10.96 -10.01
N TYR A 57 21.07 9.87 -10.74
CA TYR A 57 19.72 9.49 -11.12
C TYR A 57 18.81 9.28 -9.89
N MET A 58 19.29 8.55 -8.87
CA MET A 58 18.54 8.32 -7.64
C MET A 58 18.30 9.62 -6.86
N ILE A 59 19.32 10.49 -6.75
CA ILE A 59 19.18 11.80 -6.09
C ILE A 59 18.12 12.65 -6.80
N ILE A 60 18.25 12.81 -8.12
CA ILE A 60 17.32 13.62 -8.92
C ILE A 60 15.91 13.05 -8.81
N SER A 61 15.75 11.73 -8.96
CA SER A 61 14.44 11.09 -8.93
C SER A 61 13.78 11.20 -7.56
N THR A 62 14.54 11.08 -6.47
CA THR A 62 14.04 11.25 -5.10
C THR A 62 13.57 12.68 -4.86
N VAL A 63 14.40 13.67 -5.22
CA VAL A 63 14.04 15.09 -5.07
C VAL A 63 12.82 15.43 -5.92
N TYR A 64 12.77 14.92 -7.15
CA TYR A 64 11.65 15.11 -8.05
C TYR A 64 10.35 14.55 -7.47
N LEU A 65 10.35 13.28 -7.05
CA LEU A 65 9.19 12.63 -6.43
C LEU A 65 8.69 13.40 -5.20
N ASN A 66 9.58 13.75 -4.27
CA ASN A 66 9.20 14.49 -3.06
C ASN A 66 8.64 15.89 -3.36
N THR A 67 9.07 16.52 -4.45
CA THR A 67 8.62 17.87 -4.82
C THR A 67 7.19 17.83 -5.39
N ILE A 68 6.93 16.90 -6.30
CA ILE A 68 5.64 16.80 -6.99
C ILE A 68 4.58 16.07 -6.15
N SER A 69 4.99 15.26 -5.18
CA SER A 69 4.06 14.45 -4.39
C SER A 69 3.14 15.29 -3.53
N VAL A 70 1.94 14.76 -3.26
CA VAL A 70 0.99 15.35 -2.31
C VAL A 70 1.51 15.20 -0.87
N SER A 71 2.15 14.07 -0.58
CA SER A 71 2.77 13.76 0.71
C SER A 71 4.01 14.60 1.04
N LYS A 72 4.64 15.24 0.04
CA LYS A 72 5.92 15.97 0.18
C LYS A 72 7.10 15.15 0.70
N GLY A 73 7.00 13.83 0.63
CA GLY A 73 8.03 12.90 1.09
C GLY A 73 7.46 11.51 1.32
N PRO A 74 8.30 10.57 1.79
CA PRO A 74 7.83 9.23 2.14
C PRO A 74 6.90 9.28 3.36
N VAL A 75 5.87 8.45 3.32
CA VAL A 75 4.88 8.27 4.39
C VAL A 75 4.90 6.83 4.88
N HIS A 76 4.32 6.62 6.04
CA HIS A 76 4.09 5.31 6.64
C HIS A 76 2.75 5.40 7.35
N TRP A 77 1.68 5.12 6.62
CA TRP A 77 0.31 5.22 7.10
C TRP A 77 -0.34 3.84 7.19
N HIS A 78 -1.16 3.67 8.21
CA HIS A 78 -1.87 2.45 8.52
C HIS A 78 -3.37 2.69 8.65
N ALA A 79 -4.16 1.77 8.11
CA ALA A 79 -5.58 1.65 8.38
C ALA A 79 -5.93 0.16 8.56
N ASP A 80 -6.65 -0.21 9.61
CA ASP A 80 -7.16 -1.57 9.73
C ASP A 80 -8.34 -1.75 8.75
N VAL A 81 -8.46 -2.92 8.15
CA VAL A 81 -9.54 -3.26 7.21
C VAL A 81 -10.12 -4.63 7.50
N GLU A 82 -11.44 -4.72 7.59
CA GLU A 82 -12.17 -5.99 7.65
C GLU A 82 -13.21 -6.03 6.53
N VAL A 83 -13.33 -7.18 5.87
CA VAL A 83 -14.32 -7.41 4.81
C VAL A 83 -15.34 -8.42 5.29
N TRP A 84 -16.62 -8.08 5.15
CA TRP A 84 -17.73 -8.91 5.58
C TRP A 84 -18.72 -9.11 4.43
N ALA A 85 -19.24 -10.33 4.29
CA ALA A 85 -20.30 -10.63 3.34
C ALA A 85 -21.38 -11.47 4.03
N CYS A 86 -22.62 -10.98 4.00
CA CYS A 86 -23.79 -11.67 4.53
C CYS A 86 -23.59 -12.15 5.98
N GLY A 87 -22.99 -11.31 6.82
CA GLY A 87 -22.72 -11.57 8.23
C GLY A 87 -21.47 -12.42 8.53
N GLN A 88 -20.73 -12.86 7.51
CA GLN A 88 -19.49 -13.63 7.68
C GLN A 88 -18.27 -12.81 7.26
N GLU A 89 -17.18 -12.90 8.03
CA GLU A 89 -15.92 -12.28 7.65
C GLU A 89 -15.32 -13.02 6.45
N VAL A 90 -14.89 -12.26 5.44
CA VAL A 90 -14.20 -12.76 4.25
C VAL A 90 -12.73 -12.40 4.39
N ALA A 91 -11.88 -13.41 4.57
CA ALA A 91 -10.44 -13.20 4.63
C ALA A 91 -9.89 -12.80 3.26
N LEU A 92 -8.98 -11.82 3.27
CA LEU A 92 -8.17 -11.48 2.11
C LEU A 92 -7.21 -12.63 1.77
N GLN A 93 -6.70 -12.63 0.54
CA GLN A 93 -5.69 -13.59 0.10
C GLN A 93 -4.42 -13.46 0.95
N ASP A 94 -3.84 -14.59 1.36
CA ASP A 94 -2.55 -14.59 2.04
C ASP A 94 -1.42 -14.27 1.04
N PRO A 95 -0.35 -13.59 1.48
CA PRO A 95 0.83 -13.39 0.65
C PRO A 95 1.45 -14.72 0.24
N THR A 96 1.58 -14.94 -1.07
CA THR A 96 2.17 -16.16 -1.65
C THR A 96 3.48 -15.80 -2.35
N GLY A 97 4.62 -16.00 -1.66
CA GLY A 97 5.92 -15.73 -2.25
C GLY A 97 7.08 -16.20 -1.38
N PHE A 98 8.12 -16.76 -1.99
CA PHE A 98 9.34 -17.17 -1.27
C PHE A 98 10.14 -15.96 -0.75
N LEU A 99 10.03 -14.81 -1.43
CA LEU A 99 10.78 -13.58 -1.13
C LEU A 99 9.88 -12.39 -0.75
N SER A 100 8.56 -12.58 -0.70
CA SER A 100 7.60 -11.52 -0.41
C SER A 100 6.59 -12.00 0.61
N ASN A 101 6.41 -11.22 1.68
CA ASN A 101 5.41 -11.43 2.74
C ASN A 101 4.22 -10.47 2.60
N LYS A 102 3.95 -9.96 1.39
CA LYS A 102 2.86 -9.01 1.14
C LYS A 102 2.07 -9.30 -0.13
N ILE A 103 0.80 -8.89 -0.12
CA ILE A 103 -0.06 -8.72 -1.30
C ILE A 103 -0.13 -7.23 -1.63
N GLY A 104 -0.13 -6.87 -2.93
CA GLY A 104 -0.11 -5.47 -3.36
C GLY A 104 1.23 -5.00 -3.93
N THR A 105 1.48 -3.69 -3.89
CA THR A 105 2.67 -3.06 -4.48
C THR A 105 3.77 -2.84 -3.44
N ALA A 106 4.87 -2.22 -3.86
CA ALA A 106 5.88 -1.77 -2.92
C ALA A 106 5.30 -0.78 -1.90
N THR A 107 4.45 0.13 -2.38
CA THR A 107 3.95 1.29 -1.64
C THR A 107 2.64 1.01 -0.91
N LEU A 108 1.73 0.24 -1.49
CA LEU A 108 0.39 0.00 -0.94
C LEU A 108 0.10 -1.50 -0.88
N HIS A 109 -0.02 -2.05 0.33
CA HIS A 109 -0.02 -3.49 0.54
C HIS A 109 -0.63 -3.95 1.87
N GLU A 110 -0.73 -5.27 2.05
CA GLU A 110 -1.25 -5.95 3.25
C GLU A 110 -0.35 -7.17 3.58
N HIS A 111 -0.20 -7.50 4.87
CA HIS A 111 0.77 -8.47 5.40
C HIS A 111 0.14 -9.72 6.07
N ASN A 112 -1.11 -10.05 5.76
CA ASN A 112 -1.98 -10.95 6.52
C ASN A 112 -2.19 -10.53 7.99
N ASP A 113 -2.29 -9.23 8.22
CA ASP A 113 -2.51 -8.60 9.52
C ASP A 113 -3.79 -7.76 9.55
N LYS A 114 -4.60 -7.80 8.48
CA LYS A 114 -5.85 -7.03 8.33
C LYS A 114 -5.58 -5.52 8.37
N ARG A 115 -4.45 -5.09 7.84
CA ARG A 115 -4.02 -3.70 7.82
C ARG A 115 -3.54 -3.29 6.44
N ILE A 116 -4.07 -2.17 5.98
CA ILE A 116 -3.59 -1.42 4.83
C ILE A 116 -2.31 -0.71 5.26
N HIS A 117 -1.21 -1.01 4.57
CA HIS A 117 0.08 -0.35 4.71
C HIS A 117 0.31 0.54 3.50
N LEU A 118 0.44 1.85 3.73
CA LEU A 118 0.88 2.82 2.73
C LEU A 118 2.26 3.37 3.12
N GLU A 119 3.28 2.85 2.47
CA GLU A 119 4.70 3.06 2.77
C GLU A 119 5.47 3.52 1.53
N GLY A 120 5.72 4.82 1.40
CA GLY A 120 6.37 5.35 0.20
C GLY A 120 5.91 6.76 -0.12
N VAL A 121 6.07 7.18 -1.37
CA VAL A 121 5.73 8.56 -1.76
C VAL A 121 4.37 8.61 -2.44
N VAL A 122 3.38 9.22 -1.80
CA VAL A 122 2.04 9.44 -2.37
C VAL A 122 2.09 10.56 -3.40
N VAL A 123 2.22 10.20 -4.68
CA VAL A 123 2.33 11.17 -5.78
C VAL A 123 0.99 11.85 -6.02
N HIS A 124 -0.08 11.06 -6.13
CA HIS A 124 -1.44 11.57 -6.30
C HIS A 124 -2.34 11.11 -5.14
N PRO A 125 -3.41 11.85 -4.79
CA PRO A 125 -4.28 11.47 -3.68
C PRO A 125 -4.88 10.07 -3.86
N GLU A 126 -5.18 9.68 -5.11
CA GLU A 126 -5.79 8.39 -5.43
C GLU A 126 -4.88 7.22 -5.09
N ASP A 127 -3.56 7.44 -5.00
CA ASP A 127 -2.59 6.42 -4.54
C ASP A 127 -2.81 6.02 -3.06
N ALA A 128 -3.51 6.85 -2.28
CA ALA A 128 -3.90 6.59 -0.89
C ALA A 128 -5.38 6.21 -0.73
N SER A 129 -6.08 5.94 -1.83
CA SER A 129 -7.50 5.63 -1.80
C SER A 129 -7.79 4.15 -1.48
N LEU A 130 -8.93 3.89 -0.84
CA LEU A 130 -9.40 2.53 -0.56
C LEU A 130 -9.67 1.75 -1.85
N GLY A 131 -10.21 2.40 -2.89
CA GLY A 131 -10.39 1.77 -4.21
C GLY A 131 -9.06 1.33 -4.82
N ARG A 132 -8.02 2.17 -4.72
CA ARG A 132 -6.67 1.82 -5.17
C ARG A 132 -6.09 0.66 -4.37
N PHE A 133 -6.32 0.61 -3.06
CA PHE A 133 -5.91 -0.52 -2.22
C PHE A 133 -6.49 -1.85 -2.75
N PHE A 134 -7.80 -1.94 -2.90
CA PHE A 134 -8.44 -3.15 -3.44
C PHE A 134 -7.91 -3.52 -4.83
N GLN A 135 -7.70 -2.52 -5.70
CA GLN A 135 -7.13 -2.75 -7.02
C GLN A 135 -5.73 -3.38 -6.97
N VAL A 136 -4.83 -2.88 -6.12
CA VAL A 136 -3.44 -3.37 -6.08
C VAL A 136 -3.31 -4.76 -5.46
N ILE A 137 -4.20 -5.12 -4.54
CA ILE A 137 -4.25 -6.48 -3.97
C ILE A 137 -4.99 -7.49 -4.87
N GLY A 138 -5.41 -7.10 -6.07
CA GLY A 138 -6.07 -7.98 -7.05
C GLY A 138 -7.60 -8.07 -6.94
N GLY A 139 -8.21 -7.15 -6.20
CA GLY A 139 -9.66 -6.98 -6.08
C GLY A 139 -10.18 -5.73 -6.78
N GLU A 140 -11.36 -5.30 -6.37
CA GLU A 140 -12.02 -4.08 -6.85
C GLU A 140 -12.97 -3.56 -5.77
N LEU A 141 -13.04 -2.24 -5.60
CA LEU A 141 -14.08 -1.60 -4.81
C LEU A 141 -14.58 -0.39 -5.58
N ILE A 142 -15.85 -0.44 -5.99
CA ILE A 142 -16.61 0.66 -6.57
C ILE A 142 -17.96 0.80 -5.84
N ASN A 143 -18.79 1.75 -6.24
CA ASN A 143 -20.00 2.10 -5.47
C ASN A 143 -21.05 0.96 -5.39
N ASP A 144 -21.08 0.07 -6.37
CA ASP A 144 -22.08 -0.99 -6.50
C ASP A 144 -21.49 -2.41 -6.63
N SER A 145 -20.17 -2.53 -6.58
CA SER A 145 -19.46 -3.79 -6.75
C SER A 145 -18.21 -3.86 -5.88
N LEU A 146 -17.96 -5.06 -5.36
CA LEU A 146 -16.80 -5.43 -4.57
C LEU A 146 -16.27 -6.76 -5.11
N ILE A 147 -14.99 -6.82 -5.43
CA ILE A 147 -14.27 -8.07 -5.72
C ILE A 147 -13.25 -8.28 -4.61
N VAL A 148 -13.45 -9.32 -3.81
CA VAL A 148 -12.55 -9.65 -2.70
C VAL A 148 -11.57 -10.73 -3.16
N PRO A 149 -10.25 -10.45 -3.22
CA PRO A 149 -9.26 -11.47 -3.52
C PRO A 149 -9.11 -12.39 -2.30
N THR A 150 -9.33 -13.69 -2.49
CA THR A 150 -9.19 -14.71 -1.42
C THR A 150 -8.25 -15.83 -1.86
N ASN A 151 -7.84 -16.68 -0.91
CA ASN A 151 -7.04 -17.88 -1.19
C ASN A 151 -7.72 -18.87 -2.16
N ASN A 152 -9.05 -18.85 -2.26
CA ASN A 152 -9.81 -19.72 -3.16
C ASN A 152 -10.18 -19.04 -4.49
N GLY A 153 -9.60 -17.87 -4.76
CA GLY A 153 -9.91 -17.02 -5.91
C GLY A 153 -10.74 -15.79 -5.54
N PRO A 154 -10.89 -14.84 -6.48
CA PRO A 154 -11.67 -13.63 -6.27
C PRO A 154 -13.17 -13.94 -6.15
N ILE A 155 -13.84 -13.33 -5.17
CA ILE A 155 -15.27 -13.46 -4.96
C ILE A 155 -15.95 -12.12 -5.33
N PRO A 156 -16.79 -12.08 -6.38
CA PRO A 156 -17.51 -10.88 -6.74
C PRO A 156 -18.80 -10.73 -5.92
N TYR A 157 -19.08 -9.50 -5.52
CA TYR A 157 -20.32 -9.08 -4.90
C TYR A 157 -20.84 -7.86 -5.65
N THR A 158 -22.10 -7.91 -6.09
CA THR A 158 -22.75 -6.80 -6.79
C THR A 158 -24.07 -6.51 -6.12
N ASN A 159 -24.39 -5.23 -5.96
CA ASN A 159 -25.68 -4.78 -5.42
C ASN A 159 -26.83 -5.51 -6.13
N GLY A 160 -27.78 -6.04 -5.35
CA GLY A 160 -28.87 -6.86 -5.89
C GLY A 160 -28.66 -8.36 -5.77
N SER A 161 -27.43 -8.81 -5.47
CA SER A 161 -27.16 -10.24 -5.26
C SER A 161 -27.74 -10.71 -3.93
N MET A 162 -28.25 -11.94 -3.90
CA MET A 162 -28.86 -12.51 -2.70
C MET A 162 -27.81 -13.03 -1.72
N CYS A 163 -28.01 -12.72 -0.44
CA CYS A 163 -27.36 -13.39 0.67
C CYS A 163 -27.99 -14.76 0.96
N ASN A 164 -27.26 -15.62 1.68
CA ASN A 164 -27.71 -16.98 2.03
C ASN A 164 -29.01 -17.02 2.86
N ASN A 165 -29.35 -15.92 3.53
CA ASN A 165 -30.59 -15.74 4.28
C ASN A 165 -31.78 -15.29 3.40
N GLY A 166 -31.58 -15.14 2.08
CA GLY A 166 -32.60 -14.72 1.13
C GLY A 166 -32.82 -13.21 1.04
N SER A 167 -32.02 -12.39 1.73
CA SER A 167 -32.07 -10.93 1.58
C SER A 167 -31.15 -10.41 0.49
N GLU A 168 -31.54 -9.31 -0.13
CA GLU A 168 -30.71 -8.59 -1.10
C GLU A 168 -29.57 -7.86 -0.40
N GLY A 169 -28.33 -8.06 -0.87
CA GLY A 169 -27.13 -7.42 -0.36
C GLY A 169 -26.73 -6.18 -1.17
N GLN A 170 -26.11 -5.22 -0.47
CA GLN A 170 -25.49 -4.04 -1.05
C GLN A 170 -24.09 -3.81 -0.46
N VAL A 171 -23.17 -3.36 -1.31
CA VAL A 171 -21.83 -2.91 -0.93
C VAL A 171 -21.96 -1.61 -0.15
N GLN A 172 -21.41 -1.61 1.06
CA GLN A 172 -21.45 -0.48 1.99
C GLN A 172 -20.11 -0.43 2.73
N VAL A 173 -19.59 0.77 2.96
CA VAL A 173 -18.34 0.93 3.70
C VAL A 173 -18.54 1.90 4.84
N PHE A 174 -18.03 1.50 6.01
CA PHE A 174 -18.07 2.28 7.23
C PHE A 174 -16.64 2.53 7.68
N VAL A 175 -16.38 3.75 8.13
CA VAL A 175 -15.08 4.13 8.66
C VAL A 175 -15.25 4.63 10.08
N TYR A 176 -14.39 4.15 10.97
CA TYR A 176 -14.20 4.68 12.30
C TYR A 176 -12.92 5.53 12.32
N GLN A 177 -13.06 6.76 12.81
CA GLN A 177 -11.95 7.69 12.97
C GLN A 177 -11.87 8.18 14.40
N THR A 178 -10.66 8.27 14.95
CA THR A 178 -10.41 8.74 16.32
C THR A 178 -10.28 10.26 16.35
N GLY A 179 -10.98 10.90 17.29
CA GLY A 179 -10.83 12.32 17.61
C GLY A 179 -9.73 12.58 18.64
N GLU A 180 -9.38 13.85 18.84
CA GLU A 180 -8.36 14.27 19.81
C GLU A 180 -8.74 13.94 21.28
N ASP A 181 -10.03 13.74 21.56
CA ASP A 181 -10.60 13.47 22.88
C ASP A 181 -10.60 11.98 23.28
N GLN A 182 -9.99 11.12 22.45
CA GLN A 182 -9.95 9.65 22.56
C GLN A 182 -11.31 8.98 22.35
N TYR A 183 -12.31 9.70 21.84
CA TYR A 183 -13.52 9.09 21.30
C TYR A 183 -13.34 8.83 19.80
N PHE A 184 -14.10 7.89 19.25
CA PHE A 184 -14.19 7.71 17.80
C PHE A 184 -15.60 7.96 17.29
N SER A 185 -15.72 8.22 16.00
CA SER A 185 -17.01 8.35 15.31
C SER A 185 -17.07 7.41 14.11
N GLN A 186 -18.23 6.80 13.90
CA GLN A 186 -18.53 6.04 12.69
C GLN A 186 -19.11 6.94 11.59
N LYS A 187 -18.68 6.73 10.34
CA LYS A 187 -19.25 7.35 9.15
C LYS A 187 -19.48 6.31 8.06
N LYS A 188 -20.67 6.27 7.48
CA LYS A 188 -20.94 5.56 6.22
C LYS A 188 -20.41 6.37 5.05
N LEU A 189 -19.67 5.73 4.15
CA LEU A 189 -19.10 6.39 2.97
C LEU A 189 -20.09 6.37 1.80
N GLU A 190 -20.24 7.51 1.12
CA GLU A 190 -21.04 7.62 -0.11
C GLU A 190 -20.24 7.18 -1.35
N ASN A 191 -18.94 7.48 -1.39
CA ASN A 191 -18.02 7.13 -2.48
C ASN A 191 -16.81 6.39 -1.91
N PRO A 192 -16.97 5.11 -1.52
CA PRO A 192 -15.94 4.37 -0.80
C PRO A 192 -14.64 4.20 -1.60
N ASN A 193 -14.72 4.09 -2.92
CA ASN A 193 -13.56 3.94 -3.79
C ASN A 193 -12.62 5.17 -3.78
N GLN A 194 -13.15 6.36 -3.50
CA GLN A 194 -12.40 7.62 -3.44
C GLN A 194 -11.95 7.99 -2.02
N TYR A 195 -12.31 7.18 -1.02
CA TYR A 195 -11.94 7.46 0.37
C TYR A 195 -10.44 7.38 0.57
N LEU A 196 -9.84 8.46 1.07
CA LEU A 196 -8.42 8.54 1.39
C LEU A 196 -8.20 8.09 2.84
N ILE A 197 -7.29 7.15 3.04
CA ILE A 197 -6.96 6.70 4.40
C ILE A 197 -6.28 7.81 5.20
N SER A 198 -6.56 7.86 6.50
CA SER A 198 -5.99 8.87 7.40
C SER A 198 -4.46 8.76 7.49
N PRO A 199 -3.73 9.89 7.58
CA PRO A 199 -2.28 9.92 7.51
C PRO A 199 -1.57 9.57 8.83
N TYR A 200 -1.94 8.46 9.47
CA TYR A 200 -1.41 8.02 10.77
C TYR A 200 -0.67 6.69 10.68
N SER A 201 0.46 6.57 11.38
CA SER A 201 1.30 5.36 11.40
C SER A 201 0.87 4.30 12.42
N ALA A 202 -0.17 4.55 13.19
CA ALA A 202 -0.68 3.62 14.20
C ALA A 202 -2.21 3.57 14.13
N VAL A 203 -2.81 2.42 14.41
CA VAL A 203 -4.26 2.22 14.44
C VAL A 203 -4.66 1.77 15.84
N PRO A 204 -5.48 2.55 16.57
CA PRO A 204 -5.78 3.98 16.37
C PRO A 204 -4.52 4.87 16.51
N GLN A 205 -4.43 6.09 15.98
CA GLN A 205 -5.43 7.02 15.44
C GLN A 205 -5.87 6.77 13.98
N GLY A 206 -5.17 5.92 13.24
CA GLY A 206 -5.52 5.52 11.89
C GLY A 206 -6.91 4.90 11.80
N ASP A 207 -7.39 4.73 10.58
CA ASP A 207 -8.76 4.34 10.33
C ASP A 207 -9.00 2.88 10.71
N CYS A 208 -10.22 2.58 11.14
CA CYS A 208 -10.78 1.23 11.02
C CYS A 208 -11.85 1.25 9.93
N VAL A 209 -11.60 0.50 8.86
CA VAL A 209 -12.46 0.42 7.68
C VAL A 209 -13.19 -0.92 7.68
N ILE A 210 -14.52 -0.87 7.67
CA ILE A 210 -15.38 -2.05 7.53
C ILE A 210 -16.02 -1.99 6.15
N VAL A 211 -15.68 -2.94 5.28
CA VAL A 211 -16.31 -3.14 3.98
C VAL A 211 -17.33 -4.26 4.10
N GLU A 212 -18.58 -4.01 3.73
CA GLU A 212 -19.66 -4.98 3.89
C GLU A 212 -20.46 -5.17 2.61
N PHE A 213 -20.77 -6.43 2.30
CA PHE A 213 -21.86 -6.80 1.40
C PHE A 213 -23.00 -7.41 2.22
N ASP A 214 -24.02 -6.62 2.53
CA ASP A 214 -25.12 -7.01 3.43
C ASP A 214 -26.36 -6.16 3.17
N GLN A 215 -27.45 -6.39 3.91
CA GLN A 215 -28.64 -5.54 3.85
C GLN A 215 -28.30 -4.05 4.05
N PRO A 216 -28.99 -3.13 3.35
CA PRO A 216 -28.75 -1.70 3.49
C PRO A 216 -28.95 -1.24 4.93
N LYS A 217 -27.96 -0.55 5.49
CA LYS A 217 -27.99 -0.01 6.85
C LYS A 217 -27.15 1.25 6.96
N ASP A 218 -27.49 2.10 7.92
CA ASP A 218 -26.78 3.37 8.13
C ASP A 218 -25.53 3.22 9.00
N ARG A 219 -25.41 2.09 9.70
CA ARG A 219 -24.37 1.80 10.68
C ARG A 219 -23.99 0.32 10.65
N THR A 220 -22.74 0.01 10.96
CA THR A 220 -22.28 -1.37 11.23
C THR A 220 -22.08 -1.60 12.74
N ASP A 221 -22.26 -2.85 13.16
CA ASP A 221 -21.93 -3.38 14.48
C ASP A 221 -20.49 -3.93 14.56
N LYS A 222 -19.77 -4.00 13.42
CA LYS A 222 -18.39 -4.49 13.34
C LYS A 222 -17.41 -3.43 13.79
N LEU A 223 -16.30 -3.86 14.38
CA LEU A 223 -15.22 -2.99 14.82
C LEU A 223 -13.89 -3.73 14.72
N CYS A 224 -12.90 -3.10 14.12
CA CYS A 224 -11.58 -3.70 13.91
C CYS A 224 -10.93 -4.07 15.25
N ARG A 225 -10.14 -5.14 15.24
CA ARG A 225 -9.46 -5.65 16.44
C ARG A 225 -8.64 -4.58 17.16
N SER A 226 -7.88 -3.72 16.47
CA SER A 226 -7.04 -2.72 17.15
C SER A 226 -7.85 -1.68 17.91
N TYR A 227 -9.02 -1.28 17.40
CA TYR A 227 -9.95 -0.40 18.12
C TYR A 227 -10.52 -1.09 19.37
N LYS A 228 -10.96 -2.37 19.24
CA LYS A 228 -11.44 -3.18 20.38
C LYS A 228 -10.39 -3.26 21.49
N VAL A 229 -9.16 -3.63 21.14
CA VAL A 229 -8.04 -3.73 22.10
C VAL A 229 -7.74 -2.37 22.72
N ALA A 230 -7.73 -1.29 21.94
CA ALA A 230 -7.49 0.06 22.46
C ALA A 230 -8.56 0.50 23.47
N MET A 231 -9.82 0.08 23.31
CA MET A 231 -10.87 0.30 24.31
C MET A 231 -10.62 -0.53 25.58
N GLU A 232 -10.23 -1.80 25.46
CA GLU A 232 -9.96 -2.69 26.61
C GLU A 232 -8.82 -2.19 27.50
N ILE A 233 -7.88 -1.43 26.95
CA ILE A 233 -6.72 -0.85 27.67
C ILE A 233 -6.86 0.65 27.94
N ASP A 234 -8.08 1.20 27.86
CA ASP A 234 -8.41 2.61 28.15
C ASP A 234 -7.65 3.64 27.30
N LYS A 235 -7.18 3.26 26.09
CA LYS A 235 -6.61 4.19 25.11
C LYS A 235 -7.66 4.83 24.21
N LEU A 236 -8.84 4.23 24.11
CA LEU A 236 -10.04 4.79 23.50
C LEU A 236 -11.20 4.72 24.49
N LYS A 237 -11.99 5.79 24.57
CA LYS A 237 -13.15 5.90 25.47
C LYS A 237 -14.44 5.32 24.89
N GLY A 238 -14.39 4.82 23.66
CA GLY A 238 -15.53 4.30 22.91
C GLY A 238 -16.03 5.27 21.85
N GLU A 239 -17.22 4.98 21.34
CA GLU A 239 -17.87 5.83 20.35
C GLU A 239 -18.38 7.12 21.00
N ARG A 240 -18.26 8.24 20.28
CA ARG A 240 -18.78 9.52 20.74
C ARG A 240 -20.31 9.42 20.96
N PRO A 241 -20.81 9.78 22.16
CA PRO A 241 -22.24 9.73 22.49
C PRO A 241 -23.07 10.74 21.69
#